data_AF-A0A7V2LJY0-F1
#
_entry.id   AF-A0A7V2LJY0-F1
#
_cell.length_a   1.000
_cell.length_b   1.000
_cell.length_c   1.000
_cell.angle_alpha   90.00
_cell.angle_beta   90.00
_cell.angle_gamma   90.00
#
_symmetry.space_group_name_H-M   'P 1'
#
loop_
_entity.id
_entity.type
_entity.pdbx_description
1 polymer ?
#
loop_
_entity_poly.entity_id
_entity_poly.type
_entity_poly.pdbx_seq_one_letter_code
_entity_poly.pdbx_strand_id
1 'polypeptide(L)'
;PLEDIDSHLLANTLADMYGDGKRGKYGISTVTAGQAAEHINYAILNFSWYDVRRKEMRIKQAGRGGTGRVFRDKGLKGIVVKYSSLSGKANDPVNMALIRQAGKRINKEIKEMDDKQNQMTTVGTAHLMEIMDHFDLLPVHNFRYGAHPDTHKIDSQVWKDKFTQGIVDSCWAGCTMSCSHAVDHFHLKTGPYAGQAVTVDGPEYESASGLGSNLGIFNPNAILELNFYCDTYGIDTISFANSAAFAMECYQEGILNEERTGGLDLSWGNAESALELLHQMARGEGFGVVVGQGVRAMKGLFAEQYGADPGFLNDIGMEIKGMETSEYMTKESLAQQGGYGLALKGPQHDEAWLIFMDQVSKQIPTFEDKAEALHYFPMWRTWFSLHGLCKLPWNDIEPADNNETDEPAKVPEHVENYTWLYEGVTGKKVTGDDLIAQSERVYNFQRVFNLRMGFGTREHDYPPYRAVGPVTVDEYESRAERYDAQLREEVGVEPDGLSTEEKMAHLRRYREDQYEQLVDAVYVRRGWTKNGVPTLAKLQDLGIDLPEVLAVVQPYQAA
;
A
#
# COMPACT_ATOMS: atom_id res chain seq x y z
N PRO A 1 6.17 -4.19 -31.93
CA PRO A 1 4.96 -4.91 -31.46
C PRO A 1 3.67 -4.13 -31.76
N LEU A 2 2.94 -4.51 -32.81
CA LEU A 2 1.72 -3.80 -33.22
C LEU A 2 0.44 -4.31 -32.52
N GLU A 3 0.48 -5.47 -31.86
CA GLU A 3 -0.74 -6.18 -31.45
C GLU A 3 -1.01 -6.06 -29.94
N ASP A 4 -0.20 -6.66 -29.07
CA ASP A 4 -0.54 -6.71 -27.63
C ASP A 4 -0.22 -5.42 -26.87
N ILE A 5 -1.11 -5.05 -25.95
CA ILE A 5 -0.94 -3.92 -25.00
C ILE A 5 -1.03 -4.36 -23.55
N ASP A 6 -1.48 -5.59 -23.28
CA ASP A 6 -1.53 -6.14 -21.94
C ASP A 6 -0.13 -6.53 -21.44
N SER A 7 0.12 -6.25 -20.17
CA SER A 7 1.48 -6.22 -19.64
C SER A 7 2.16 -7.59 -19.66
N HIS A 8 1.44 -8.66 -19.32
CA HIS A 8 1.99 -10.03 -19.27
C HIS A 8 2.46 -10.53 -20.65
N LEU A 9 1.78 -10.14 -21.73
CA LEU A 9 2.19 -10.47 -23.10
C LEU A 9 3.26 -9.52 -23.60
N LEU A 10 3.02 -8.21 -23.47
CA LEU A 10 3.88 -7.18 -24.05
C LEU A 10 5.31 -7.26 -23.49
N ALA A 11 5.48 -7.53 -22.20
CA ALA A 11 6.80 -7.71 -21.60
C ALA A 11 7.58 -8.86 -22.28
N ASN A 12 6.93 -10.01 -22.47
CA ASN A 12 7.53 -11.17 -23.16
C ASN A 12 7.86 -10.83 -24.63
N THR A 13 6.94 -10.20 -25.36
CA THR A 13 7.17 -9.79 -26.76
C THR A 13 8.37 -8.85 -26.88
N LEU A 14 8.47 -7.84 -26.01
CA LEU A 14 9.58 -6.89 -26.01
C LEU A 14 10.90 -7.57 -25.69
N ALA A 15 10.92 -8.49 -24.71
CA ALA A 15 12.11 -9.26 -24.38
C ALA A 15 12.57 -10.16 -25.55
N ASP A 16 11.65 -10.79 -26.28
CA ASP A 16 11.96 -11.56 -27.49
C ASP A 16 12.52 -10.68 -28.62
N MET A 17 11.93 -9.50 -28.82
CA MET A 17 12.37 -8.58 -29.87
C MET A 17 13.79 -8.03 -29.64
N TYR A 18 14.14 -7.70 -28.40
CA TYR A 18 15.36 -6.95 -28.09
C TYR A 18 16.46 -7.77 -27.38
N GLY A 19 16.14 -9.00 -26.95
CA GLY A 19 17.03 -9.84 -26.15
C GLY A 19 18.09 -10.63 -26.92
N ASP A 20 18.24 -10.52 -28.24
CA ASP A 20 19.23 -11.27 -29.05
C ASP A 20 19.29 -12.79 -28.72
N GLY A 21 18.13 -13.41 -28.46
CA GLY A 21 18.00 -14.83 -28.10
C GLY A 21 17.90 -15.10 -26.59
N LYS A 22 17.81 -16.39 -26.22
CA LYS A 22 17.43 -16.81 -24.85
C LYS A 22 18.32 -16.26 -23.74
N ARG A 23 19.63 -16.10 -23.98
CA ARG A 23 20.57 -15.60 -22.98
C ARG A 23 20.53 -14.08 -22.83
N GLY A 24 20.22 -13.33 -23.89
CA GLY A 24 20.22 -11.88 -23.81
C GLY A 24 18.90 -11.31 -23.27
N LYS A 25 17.81 -12.10 -23.22
CA LYS A 25 16.60 -11.75 -22.44
C LYS A 25 16.91 -11.40 -20.99
N TYR A 26 17.92 -12.04 -20.38
CA TYR A 26 18.36 -11.72 -19.02
C TYR A 26 18.85 -10.27 -18.85
N GLY A 27 19.34 -9.66 -19.92
CA GLY A 27 19.74 -8.26 -19.93
C GLY A 27 18.62 -7.30 -20.30
N ILE A 28 17.37 -7.75 -20.39
CA ILE A 28 16.21 -6.91 -20.75
C ILE A 28 15.33 -6.69 -19.51
N SER A 29 14.98 -5.44 -19.30
CA SER A 29 13.88 -5.03 -18.43
C SER A 29 12.90 -4.19 -19.23
N THR A 30 11.60 -4.33 -18.94
CA THR A 30 10.58 -3.50 -19.58
C THR A 30 9.77 -2.73 -18.55
N VAL A 31 9.22 -1.60 -18.95
CA VAL A 31 8.16 -0.90 -18.24
C VAL A 31 6.96 -0.80 -19.17
N THR A 32 5.80 -1.29 -18.75
CA THR A 32 4.56 -1.30 -19.53
C THR A 32 3.40 -0.78 -18.70
N ALA A 33 2.36 -0.30 -19.36
CA ALA A 33 1.03 -0.12 -18.77
C ALA A 33 0.08 -1.06 -19.52
N GLY A 34 -0.85 -1.70 -18.82
CA GLY A 34 -1.87 -2.52 -19.46
C GLY A 34 -3.00 -1.67 -20.05
N GLN A 35 -3.96 -2.33 -20.72
CA GLN A 35 -4.98 -1.63 -21.50
C GLN A 35 -5.91 -0.73 -20.67
N ALA A 36 -6.15 -1.05 -19.39
CA ALA A 36 -7.03 -0.24 -18.53
C ALA A 36 -6.52 1.20 -18.35
N ALA A 37 -5.21 1.45 -18.56
CA ALA A 37 -4.63 2.80 -18.54
C ALA A 37 -5.27 3.79 -19.52
N GLU A 38 -5.98 3.31 -20.55
CA GLU A 38 -6.74 4.15 -21.47
C GLU A 38 -8.07 4.65 -20.90
N HIS A 39 -8.53 4.07 -19.78
CA HIS A 39 -9.91 4.23 -19.33
C HIS A 39 -10.05 4.59 -17.84
N ILE A 40 -9.06 4.27 -17.00
CA ILE A 40 -9.18 4.40 -15.53
C ILE A 40 -8.10 5.29 -14.91
N ASN A 41 -8.37 5.80 -13.70
CA ASN A 41 -7.48 6.74 -13.01
C ASN A 41 -6.34 6.05 -12.25
N TYR A 42 -6.61 4.90 -11.62
CA TYR A 42 -5.63 4.16 -10.80
C TYR A 42 -4.89 3.07 -11.58
N ALA A 43 -4.66 3.28 -12.88
CA ALA A 43 -3.82 2.40 -13.68
C ALA A 43 -2.33 2.56 -13.35
N ILE A 44 -1.57 1.46 -13.41
CA ILE A 44 -0.22 1.36 -12.86
C ILE A 44 0.84 1.08 -13.93
N LEU A 45 2.11 1.12 -13.50
CA LEU A 45 3.22 0.66 -14.31
C LEU A 45 3.72 -0.70 -13.84
N ASN A 46 3.93 -1.58 -14.81
CA ASN A 46 4.47 -2.92 -14.66
C ASN A 46 5.92 -2.95 -15.13
N PHE A 47 6.82 -3.28 -14.21
CA PHE A 47 8.25 -3.45 -14.42
C PHE A 47 8.54 -4.94 -14.54
N SER A 48 9.28 -5.33 -15.58
CA SER A 48 9.53 -6.74 -15.84
C SER A 48 11.01 -7.08 -15.88
N TRP A 49 11.29 -8.34 -15.55
CA TRP A 49 12.61 -8.95 -15.71
C TRP A 49 12.45 -10.43 -16.09
N TYR A 50 13.47 -10.98 -16.76
CA TYR A 50 13.42 -12.36 -17.24
C TYR A 50 13.81 -13.36 -16.14
N ASP A 51 12.83 -14.13 -15.64
CA ASP A 51 13.07 -15.26 -14.75
C ASP A 51 13.57 -16.45 -15.56
N VAL A 52 14.87 -16.74 -15.43
CA VAL A 52 15.51 -17.85 -16.15
C VAL A 52 15.01 -19.24 -15.75
N ARG A 53 14.44 -19.38 -14.54
CA ARG A 53 13.91 -20.66 -14.04
C ARG A 53 12.55 -20.93 -14.66
N ARG A 54 11.67 -19.93 -14.64
CA ARG A 54 10.32 -20.00 -15.24
C ARG A 54 10.31 -19.80 -16.75
N LYS A 55 11.38 -19.21 -17.30
CA LYS A 55 11.51 -18.81 -18.71
C LYS A 55 10.46 -17.79 -19.13
N GLU A 56 10.05 -16.92 -18.22
CA GLU A 56 8.99 -15.95 -18.38
C GLU A 56 9.44 -14.57 -17.89
N MET A 57 8.90 -13.50 -18.47
CA MET A 57 9.03 -12.16 -17.90
C MET A 57 8.11 -12.04 -16.68
N ARG A 58 8.70 -12.04 -15.47
CA ARG A 58 8.00 -11.74 -14.23
C ARG A 58 7.68 -10.25 -14.17
N ILE A 59 6.54 -9.89 -13.60
CA ILE A 59 6.09 -8.49 -13.52
C ILE A 59 6.02 -8.04 -12.06
N LYS A 60 6.44 -6.80 -11.82
CA LYS A 60 6.44 -6.10 -10.53
C LYS A 60 5.86 -4.70 -10.70
N GLN A 61 5.17 -4.22 -9.69
CA GLN A 61 4.26 -3.09 -9.83
C GLN A 61 4.87 -1.82 -9.20
N ALA A 62 4.92 -0.72 -9.96
CA ALA A 62 4.87 0.61 -9.37
C ALA A 62 3.38 0.95 -9.21
N GLY A 63 2.82 0.43 -8.12
CA GLY A 63 1.44 -0.02 -8.09
C GLY A 63 0.37 1.00 -7.74
N ARG A 64 0.68 2.28 -7.47
CA ARG A 64 -0.32 3.23 -6.96
C ARG A 64 -0.17 4.63 -7.55
N GLY A 65 -1.26 5.41 -7.53
CA GLY A 65 -1.24 6.83 -7.91
C GLY A 65 -1.39 7.12 -9.41
N GLY A 66 -1.85 6.16 -10.20
CA GLY A 66 -2.25 6.43 -11.59
C GLY A 66 -1.10 6.63 -12.57
N THR A 67 0.10 6.13 -12.26
CA THR A 67 1.28 6.31 -13.13
C THR A 67 1.11 5.70 -14.51
N GLY A 68 0.36 4.59 -14.62
CA GLY A 68 0.03 3.96 -15.90
C GLY A 68 -0.85 4.84 -16.78
N ARG A 69 -1.83 5.53 -16.18
CA ARG A 69 -2.69 6.49 -16.87
C ARG A 69 -1.88 7.63 -17.47
N VAL A 70 -0.99 8.24 -16.69
CA VAL A 70 -0.08 9.30 -17.15
C VAL A 70 0.86 8.81 -18.25
N PHE A 71 1.36 7.58 -18.13
CA PHE A 71 2.23 6.98 -19.13
C PHE A 71 1.53 6.79 -20.48
N ARG A 72 0.28 6.30 -20.46
CA ARG A 72 -0.52 6.10 -21.67
C ARG A 72 -0.99 7.41 -22.30
N ASP A 73 -1.35 8.41 -21.49
CA ASP A 73 -1.68 9.77 -21.95
C ASP A 73 -0.52 10.41 -22.74
N LYS A 74 0.73 10.09 -22.38
CA LYS A 74 1.93 10.50 -23.13
C LYS A 74 2.17 9.70 -24.41
N GLY A 75 1.26 8.82 -24.81
CA GLY A 75 1.39 7.96 -25.99
C GLY A 75 2.46 6.88 -25.86
N LEU A 76 2.91 6.56 -24.63
CA LEU A 76 3.92 5.55 -24.40
C LEU A 76 3.28 4.16 -24.30
N LYS A 77 3.78 3.22 -25.10
CA LYS A 77 3.37 1.81 -25.05
C LYS A 77 4.23 0.99 -24.08
N GLY A 78 5.52 1.26 -24.05
CA GLY A 78 6.46 0.63 -23.12
C GLY A 78 7.87 1.19 -23.27
N ILE A 79 8.68 1.01 -22.24
CA ILE A 79 10.11 1.32 -22.25
C ILE A 79 10.87 0.00 -22.19
N VAL A 80 11.91 -0.14 -23.00
CA VAL A 80 12.82 -1.30 -22.95
C VAL A 80 14.20 -0.81 -22.57
N VAL A 81 14.76 -1.38 -21.52
CA VAL A 81 16.12 -1.14 -21.08
C VAL A 81 16.92 -2.41 -21.33
N LYS A 82 18.03 -2.28 -22.06
CA LYS A 82 18.97 -3.38 -22.33
C LYS A 82 20.31 -3.10 -21.66
N TYR A 83 20.70 -3.97 -20.74
CA TYR A 83 22.00 -3.93 -20.10
C TYR A 83 22.53 -5.34 -19.85
N SER A 84 23.54 -5.75 -20.62
CA SER A 84 24.07 -7.13 -20.62
C SER A 84 25.32 -7.31 -19.76
N SER A 85 25.88 -6.25 -19.18
CA SER A 85 27.14 -6.26 -18.43
C SER A 85 26.93 -6.06 -16.91
N LEU A 86 25.79 -6.51 -16.39
CA LEU A 86 25.50 -6.39 -14.96
C LEU A 86 26.47 -7.22 -14.13
N SER A 87 27.06 -6.55 -13.13
CA SER A 87 27.91 -7.17 -12.13
C SER A 87 27.79 -6.39 -10.82
N GLY A 88 28.26 -6.96 -9.71
CA GLY A 88 28.32 -6.24 -8.43
C GLY A 88 29.28 -5.04 -8.40
N LYS A 89 29.94 -4.71 -9.52
CA LYS A 89 30.75 -3.50 -9.71
C LYS A 89 30.14 -2.52 -10.72
N ALA A 90 28.95 -2.79 -11.23
CA ALA A 90 28.35 -2.01 -12.33
C ALA A 90 28.04 -0.56 -11.95
N ASN A 91 27.95 -0.24 -10.66
CA ASN A 91 27.78 1.10 -10.12
C ASN A 91 29.07 1.72 -9.55
N ASP A 92 30.24 1.17 -9.89
CA ASP A 92 31.57 1.64 -9.46
C ASP A 92 31.71 1.96 -7.96
N PRO A 93 31.44 1.00 -7.06
CA PRO A 93 31.44 1.23 -5.63
C PRO A 93 32.86 1.50 -5.09
N VAL A 94 32.99 2.53 -4.26
CA VAL A 94 34.26 2.99 -3.68
C VAL A 94 34.92 1.94 -2.77
N ASN A 95 34.14 1.27 -1.91
CA ASN A 95 34.63 0.29 -0.95
C ASN A 95 33.77 -0.99 -0.95
N MET A 96 34.13 -1.91 -1.84
CA MET A 96 33.49 -3.23 -1.95
C MET A 96 33.61 -4.10 -0.69
N ALA A 97 34.64 -3.91 0.14
CA ALA A 97 34.79 -4.71 1.35
C ALA A 97 33.70 -4.37 2.37
N LEU A 98 33.40 -3.08 2.52
CA LEU A 98 32.36 -2.59 3.42
C LEU A 98 30.95 -3.03 2.96
N ILE A 99 30.66 -2.95 1.65
CA ILE A 99 29.39 -3.47 1.09
C ILE A 99 29.25 -4.96 1.37
N ARG A 100 30.32 -5.75 1.19
CA ARG A 100 30.30 -7.19 1.47
C ARG A 100 30.12 -7.50 2.95
N GLN A 101 30.61 -6.65 3.83
CA GLN A 101 30.42 -6.78 5.27
C GLN A 101 28.93 -6.62 5.62
N ALA A 102 28.28 -5.54 5.16
CA ALA A 102 26.85 -5.32 5.34
C ALA A 102 26.01 -6.47 4.74
N GLY A 103 26.28 -6.85 3.49
CA GLY A 103 25.57 -7.94 2.82
C GLY A 103 25.76 -9.30 3.51
N LYS A 104 26.95 -9.59 4.06
CA LYS A 104 27.20 -10.82 4.82
C LYS A 104 26.38 -10.86 6.11
N ARG A 105 26.22 -9.72 6.79
CA ARG A 105 25.42 -9.59 8.01
C ARG A 105 23.93 -9.84 7.69
N ILE A 106 23.35 -9.02 6.83
CA ILE A 106 21.96 -9.14 6.36
C ILE A 106 21.61 -10.55 5.88
N ASN A 107 22.44 -11.14 5.01
CA ASN A 107 22.18 -12.48 4.47
C ASN A 107 22.26 -13.57 5.54
N LYS A 108 23.09 -13.39 6.57
CA LYS A 108 23.19 -14.33 7.69
C LYS A 108 21.95 -14.23 8.57
N GLU A 109 21.51 -13.02 8.96
CA GLU A 109 20.27 -12.82 9.72
C GLU A 109 19.09 -13.49 9.03
N ILE A 110 18.83 -13.12 7.76
CA ILE A 110 17.69 -13.64 6.99
C ILE A 110 17.71 -15.17 7.00
N LYS A 111 18.88 -15.77 6.70
CA LYS A 111 19.01 -17.23 6.66
C LYS A 111 18.77 -17.91 8.01
N GLU A 112 19.16 -17.30 9.12
CA GLU A 112 19.09 -17.92 10.46
C GLU A 112 17.75 -17.67 11.17
N MET A 113 17.02 -16.62 10.77
CA MET A 113 15.87 -16.10 11.49
C MET A 113 14.55 -16.17 10.73
N ASP A 114 14.54 -16.21 9.39
CA ASP A 114 13.30 -16.17 8.59
C ASP A 114 12.29 -17.27 8.99
N ASP A 115 12.75 -18.53 9.11
CA ASP A 115 11.91 -19.67 9.52
C ASP A 115 11.32 -19.54 10.93
N LYS A 116 11.87 -18.66 11.78
CA LYS A 116 11.42 -18.42 13.16
C LYS A 116 10.59 -17.15 13.31
N GLN A 117 10.54 -16.33 12.26
CA GLN A 117 9.83 -15.06 12.23
C GLN A 117 8.76 -15.14 11.12
N ASN A 118 8.96 -14.46 10.00
CA ASN A 118 7.89 -14.21 9.04
C ASN A 118 7.78 -15.26 7.91
N GLN A 119 8.73 -16.19 7.79
CA GLN A 119 8.74 -17.21 6.73
C GLN A 119 8.62 -16.62 5.31
N MET A 120 9.23 -15.45 5.08
CA MET A 120 9.21 -14.69 3.83
C MET A 120 9.64 -15.54 2.64
N THR A 121 10.64 -16.40 2.80
CA THR A 121 11.13 -17.30 1.75
C THR A 121 10.12 -18.36 1.31
N THR A 122 9.08 -18.64 2.12
CA THR A 122 8.10 -19.72 1.82
C THR A 122 6.70 -19.22 1.51
N VAL A 123 6.28 -18.09 2.10
CA VAL A 123 4.92 -17.54 1.92
C VAL A 123 4.91 -16.03 1.66
N GLY A 124 6.04 -15.35 1.80
CA GLY A 124 6.14 -13.92 1.52
C GLY A 124 5.26 -13.09 2.46
N THR A 125 4.76 -11.97 1.97
CA THR A 125 3.94 -11.06 2.79
C THR A 125 2.59 -11.67 3.20
N ALA A 126 2.09 -12.67 2.48
CA ALA A 126 0.81 -13.33 2.77
C ALA A 126 0.75 -14.05 4.14
N HIS A 127 1.89 -14.20 4.85
CA HIS A 127 1.90 -14.62 6.26
C HIS A 127 1.08 -13.71 7.19
N LEU A 128 0.83 -12.46 6.78
CA LEU A 128 0.09 -11.49 7.58
C LEU A 128 -1.41 -11.78 7.66
N MET A 129 -1.98 -12.62 6.77
CA MET A 129 -3.44 -12.81 6.66
C MET A 129 -4.09 -13.21 8.00
N GLU A 130 -3.64 -14.31 8.60
CA GLU A 130 -4.16 -14.79 9.88
C GLU A 130 -3.75 -13.90 11.06
N ILE A 131 -2.61 -13.22 10.97
CA ILE A 131 -2.14 -12.33 12.04
C ILE A 131 -3.04 -11.11 12.11
N MET A 132 -3.37 -10.51 10.96
CA MET A 132 -4.26 -9.35 10.88
C MET A 132 -5.67 -9.70 11.32
N ASP A 133 -6.20 -10.86 10.94
CA ASP A 133 -7.50 -11.34 11.41
C ASP A 133 -7.52 -11.54 12.93
N HIS A 134 -6.48 -12.18 13.50
CA HIS A 134 -6.39 -12.45 14.94
C HIS A 134 -6.43 -11.18 15.80
N PHE A 135 -5.88 -10.07 15.29
CA PHE A 135 -5.83 -8.79 16.01
C PHE A 135 -6.98 -7.83 15.63
N ASP A 136 -8.00 -8.28 14.89
CA ASP A 136 -9.08 -7.45 14.35
C ASP A 136 -8.57 -6.32 13.41
N LEU A 137 -7.50 -6.57 12.68
CA LEU A 137 -6.80 -5.62 11.81
C LEU A 137 -7.01 -5.90 10.30
N LEU A 138 -7.65 -7.01 9.92
CA LEU A 138 -7.90 -7.40 8.54
C LEU A 138 -9.16 -6.70 7.99
N PRO A 139 -9.10 -5.93 6.89
CA PRO A 139 -10.28 -5.36 6.27
C PRO A 139 -11.26 -6.42 5.76
N VAL A 140 -12.52 -6.30 6.18
CA VAL A 140 -13.64 -7.14 5.75
C VAL A 140 -14.83 -6.26 5.38
N HIS A 141 -15.38 -6.49 4.19
CA HIS A 141 -16.56 -5.81 3.65
C HIS A 141 -16.44 -4.28 3.68
N ASN A 142 -15.53 -3.70 2.87
CA ASN A 142 -15.19 -2.26 2.86
C ASN A 142 -14.84 -1.71 4.25
N PHE A 143 -13.89 -2.39 4.91
CA PHE A 143 -13.42 -2.03 6.25
C PHE A 143 -14.52 -1.94 7.32
N ARG A 144 -15.67 -2.61 7.15
CA ARG A 144 -16.71 -2.67 8.21
C ARG A 144 -16.21 -3.45 9.41
N TYR A 145 -15.55 -4.58 9.17
CA TYR A 145 -15.10 -5.50 10.21
C TYR A 145 -13.60 -5.80 10.09
N GLY A 146 -13.00 -6.17 11.22
CA GLY A 146 -11.56 -6.44 11.36
C GLY A 146 -11.15 -7.92 11.24
N ALA A 147 -12.12 -8.83 11.14
CA ALA A 147 -11.92 -10.27 11.11
C ALA A 147 -13.12 -10.97 10.48
N HIS A 148 -12.93 -12.20 9.99
CA HIS A 148 -14.01 -13.01 9.43
C HIS A 148 -13.82 -14.53 9.69
N PRO A 149 -14.88 -15.30 10.01
CA PRO A 149 -14.75 -16.74 10.28
C PRO A 149 -14.14 -17.57 9.14
N ASP A 150 -14.29 -17.09 7.91
CA ASP A 150 -13.77 -17.76 6.70
C ASP A 150 -12.34 -17.37 6.32
N THR A 151 -11.64 -16.54 7.09
CA THR A 151 -10.25 -16.13 6.77
C THR A 151 -9.30 -17.32 6.63
N HIS A 152 -9.53 -18.41 7.36
CA HIS A 152 -8.77 -19.67 7.22
C HIS A 152 -8.78 -20.28 5.79
N LYS A 153 -9.70 -19.86 4.92
CA LYS A 153 -9.75 -20.29 3.51
C LYS A 153 -8.76 -19.54 2.61
N ILE A 154 -8.15 -18.47 3.13
CA ILE A 154 -7.22 -17.58 2.43
C ILE A 154 -6.03 -17.18 3.33
N ASP A 155 -5.69 -18.02 4.31
CA ASP A 155 -4.56 -17.81 5.22
C ASP A 155 -3.21 -18.18 4.59
N SER A 156 -2.13 -17.95 5.33
CA SER A 156 -0.77 -18.24 4.88
C SER A 156 -0.55 -19.70 4.46
N GLN A 157 -1.22 -20.67 5.10
CA GLN A 157 -1.07 -22.08 4.77
C GLN A 157 -1.68 -22.38 3.39
N VAL A 158 -2.84 -21.81 3.07
CA VAL A 158 -3.46 -21.91 1.74
C VAL A 158 -2.53 -21.35 0.66
N TRP A 159 -1.90 -20.21 0.91
CA TRP A 159 -0.98 -19.59 -0.05
C TRP A 159 0.31 -20.37 -0.22
N LYS A 160 0.91 -20.84 0.88
CA LYS A 160 2.10 -21.69 0.88
C LYS A 160 1.91 -22.95 0.02
N ASP A 161 0.74 -23.59 0.10
CA ASP A 161 0.41 -24.79 -0.68
C ASP A 161 0.19 -24.49 -2.17
N LYS A 162 -0.14 -23.24 -2.52
CA LYS A 162 -0.36 -22.80 -3.91
C LYS A 162 0.92 -22.30 -4.59
N PHE A 163 1.80 -21.64 -3.85
CA PHE A 163 3.03 -21.08 -4.39
C PHE A 163 3.99 -22.17 -4.85
N THR A 164 4.70 -21.90 -5.95
CA THR A 164 5.78 -22.78 -6.39
C THR A 164 6.93 -22.74 -5.39
N GLN A 165 7.14 -23.85 -4.69
CA GLN A 165 8.19 -23.98 -3.67
C GLN A 165 9.52 -24.48 -4.25
N GLY A 166 10.60 -24.35 -3.46
CA GLY A 166 11.91 -24.95 -3.75
C GLY A 166 12.76 -24.17 -4.77
N ILE A 167 12.38 -22.92 -5.04
CA ILE A 167 13.12 -21.98 -5.88
C ILE A 167 13.35 -20.66 -5.13
N VAL A 168 14.41 -19.94 -5.50
CA VAL A 168 14.68 -18.60 -4.94
C VAL A 168 13.78 -17.61 -5.65
N ASP A 169 12.66 -17.26 -5.03
CA ASP A 169 11.62 -16.43 -5.65
C ASP A 169 11.69 -14.98 -5.18
N SER A 170 12.30 -14.13 -6.00
CA SER A 170 12.72 -12.79 -5.58
C SER A 170 12.28 -11.73 -6.59
N CYS A 171 12.03 -10.50 -6.11
CA CYS A 171 11.71 -9.37 -6.99
C CYS A 171 12.84 -9.05 -7.97
N TRP A 172 14.09 -9.38 -7.62
CA TRP A 172 15.26 -9.22 -8.47
C TRP A 172 16.34 -10.26 -8.11
N ALA A 173 17.14 -10.64 -9.12
CA ALA A 173 18.24 -11.58 -8.96
C ALA A 173 19.22 -11.16 -7.85
N GLY A 174 19.37 -12.02 -6.84
CA GLY A 174 20.31 -11.84 -5.75
C GLY A 174 19.71 -11.24 -4.46
N CYS A 175 18.41 -10.95 -4.43
CA CYS A 175 17.74 -10.64 -3.16
C CYS A 175 17.58 -11.92 -2.32
N THR A 176 18.17 -11.93 -1.12
CA THR A 176 18.14 -13.09 -0.21
C THR A 176 16.79 -13.27 0.47
N MET A 177 16.02 -12.19 0.65
CA MET A 177 14.70 -12.23 1.30
C MET A 177 13.71 -13.15 0.59
N SER A 178 13.80 -13.24 -0.74
CA SER A 178 13.00 -14.18 -1.57
C SER A 178 11.49 -14.17 -1.25
N CYS A 179 10.92 -12.99 -1.03
CA CYS A 179 9.53 -12.85 -0.60
C CYS A 179 8.50 -12.91 -1.73
N SER A 180 8.93 -12.92 -2.99
CA SER A 180 8.03 -12.67 -4.12
C SER A 180 7.64 -13.95 -4.80
N HIS A 181 6.47 -14.45 -4.45
CA HIS A 181 6.01 -15.78 -4.88
C HIS A 181 5.22 -15.73 -6.19
N ALA A 182 5.04 -16.89 -6.81
CA ALA A 182 4.14 -17.05 -7.94
C ALA A 182 3.49 -18.43 -7.94
N VAL A 183 2.31 -18.50 -8.57
CA VAL A 183 1.58 -19.74 -8.87
C VAL A 183 1.76 -20.05 -10.36
N ASP A 184 2.50 -21.10 -10.65
CA ASP A 184 2.73 -21.53 -12.04
C ASP A 184 1.55 -22.36 -12.56
N HIS A 185 1.30 -22.31 -13.87
CA HIS A 185 0.26 -23.10 -14.56
C HIS A 185 -1.17 -22.89 -14.01
N PHE A 186 -1.47 -21.69 -13.52
CA PHE A 186 -2.83 -21.31 -13.14
C PHE A 186 -3.72 -21.23 -14.38
N HIS A 187 -4.90 -21.86 -14.36
CA HIS A 187 -5.81 -21.89 -15.51
C HIS A 187 -6.91 -20.85 -15.34
N LEU A 188 -6.92 -19.87 -16.23
CA LEU A 188 -7.91 -18.79 -16.25
C LEU A 188 -9.30 -19.32 -16.65
N LYS A 189 -10.34 -18.76 -16.05
CA LYS A 189 -11.73 -19.14 -16.28
C LYS A 189 -12.53 -18.05 -16.99
N THR A 190 -12.19 -16.79 -16.78
CA THR A 190 -12.92 -15.63 -17.30
C THR A 190 -12.08 -14.83 -18.28
N GLY A 191 -12.68 -13.81 -18.88
CA GLY A 191 -11.99 -12.83 -19.71
C GLY A 191 -11.46 -13.35 -21.04
N PRO A 192 -10.69 -12.51 -21.77
CA PRO A 192 -10.16 -12.82 -23.10
C PRO A 192 -9.13 -13.96 -23.10
N TYR A 193 -8.60 -14.32 -21.93
CA TYR A 193 -7.57 -15.35 -21.78
C TYR A 193 -8.11 -16.63 -21.12
N ALA A 194 -9.43 -16.79 -21.01
CA ALA A 194 -10.07 -17.99 -20.47
C ALA A 194 -9.53 -19.28 -21.13
N GLY A 195 -9.23 -20.28 -20.30
CA GLY A 195 -8.67 -21.57 -20.71
C GLY A 195 -7.15 -21.57 -20.88
N GLN A 196 -6.46 -20.43 -20.83
CA GLN A 196 -5.01 -20.37 -20.87
C GLN A 196 -4.39 -20.71 -19.52
N ALA A 197 -3.23 -21.38 -19.56
CA ALA A 197 -2.39 -21.61 -18.39
C ALA A 197 -1.34 -20.50 -18.31
N VAL A 198 -1.30 -19.78 -17.18
CA VAL A 198 -0.44 -18.62 -16.95
C VAL A 198 0.35 -18.76 -15.65
N THR A 199 1.38 -17.93 -15.51
CA THR A 199 2.06 -17.70 -14.23
C THR A 199 1.41 -16.49 -13.56
N VAL A 200 0.96 -16.63 -12.32
CA VAL A 200 0.41 -15.52 -11.53
C VAL A 200 1.45 -15.09 -10.50
N ASP A 201 1.85 -13.82 -10.56
CA ASP A 201 2.74 -13.18 -9.58
C ASP A 201 1.96 -12.84 -8.30
N GLY A 202 2.35 -13.39 -7.15
CA GLY A 202 1.64 -13.22 -5.87
C GLY A 202 0.50 -14.22 -5.65
N PRO A 203 -0.51 -13.89 -4.81
CA PRO A 203 -0.75 -12.56 -4.26
C PRO A 203 0.21 -12.19 -3.12
N GLU A 204 0.51 -10.90 -3.02
CA GLU A 204 1.05 -10.28 -1.80
C GLU A 204 -0.10 -10.07 -0.79
N TYR A 205 0.21 -9.76 0.48
CA TYR A 205 -0.80 -9.54 1.54
C TYR A 205 -1.91 -8.56 1.12
N GLU A 206 -1.53 -7.39 0.61
CA GLU A 206 -2.47 -6.35 0.17
C GLU A 206 -3.43 -6.88 -0.90
N SER A 207 -2.92 -7.63 -1.88
CA SER A 207 -3.77 -8.22 -2.92
C SER A 207 -4.67 -9.32 -2.35
N ALA A 208 -4.15 -10.17 -1.44
CA ALA A 208 -4.93 -11.25 -0.84
C ALA A 208 -6.04 -10.73 0.08
N SER A 209 -5.75 -9.71 0.90
CA SER A 209 -6.71 -9.03 1.77
C SER A 209 -7.74 -8.24 0.97
N GLY A 210 -7.27 -7.35 0.08
CA GLY A 210 -8.12 -6.46 -0.68
C GLY A 210 -9.04 -7.20 -1.65
N LEU A 211 -8.48 -8.08 -2.50
CA LEU A 211 -9.27 -8.85 -3.47
C LEU A 211 -10.03 -10.02 -2.83
N GLY A 212 -9.75 -10.31 -1.57
CA GLY A 212 -10.35 -11.39 -0.78
C GLY A 212 -11.30 -10.85 0.27
N SER A 213 -10.84 -10.76 1.52
CA SER A 213 -11.66 -10.45 2.69
C SER A 213 -12.39 -9.11 2.58
N ASN A 214 -11.77 -8.08 2.01
CA ASN A 214 -12.39 -6.76 1.90
C ASN A 214 -13.59 -6.76 0.93
N LEU A 215 -13.59 -7.65 -0.07
CA LEU A 215 -14.72 -7.91 -0.98
C LEU A 215 -15.66 -9.03 -0.49
N GLY A 216 -15.32 -9.73 0.60
CA GLY A 216 -16.04 -10.91 1.08
C GLY A 216 -15.78 -12.18 0.26
N ILE A 217 -14.68 -12.24 -0.51
CA ILE A 217 -14.31 -13.35 -1.37
C ILE A 217 -13.31 -14.26 -0.66
N PHE A 218 -13.75 -15.43 -0.21
CA PHE A 218 -12.91 -16.43 0.48
C PHE A 218 -12.54 -17.62 -0.42
N ASN A 219 -12.47 -17.38 -1.73
CA ASN A 219 -12.04 -18.36 -2.72
C ASN A 219 -10.65 -17.99 -3.26
N PRO A 220 -9.59 -18.73 -2.89
CA PRO A 220 -8.23 -18.34 -3.26
C PRO A 220 -7.95 -18.42 -4.76
N ASN A 221 -8.70 -19.23 -5.53
CA ASN A 221 -8.55 -19.25 -7.00
C ASN A 221 -9.17 -18.00 -7.64
N ALA A 222 -10.27 -17.47 -7.09
CA ALA A 222 -10.85 -16.22 -7.57
C ALA A 222 -9.90 -15.04 -7.29
N ILE A 223 -9.28 -15.01 -6.10
CA ILE A 223 -8.27 -14.01 -5.73
C ILE A 223 -7.07 -14.05 -6.69
N LEU A 224 -6.56 -15.25 -7.02
CA LEU A 224 -5.47 -15.40 -7.99
C LEU A 224 -5.85 -14.86 -9.38
N GLU A 225 -7.08 -15.11 -9.83
CA GLU A 225 -7.55 -14.63 -11.12
C GLU A 225 -7.76 -13.11 -11.14
N LEU A 226 -8.32 -12.54 -10.07
CA LEU A 226 -8.42 -11.08 -9.88
C LEU A 226 -7.04 -10.43 -9.90
N ASN A 227 -6.07 -11.00 -9.16
CA ASN A 227 -4.71 -10.51 -9.10
C ASN A 227 -4.02 -10.58 -10.48
N PHE A 228 -4.17 -11.69 -11.19
CA PHE A 228 -3.65 -11.83 -12.56
C PHE A 228 -4.20 -10.76 -13.50
N TYR A 229 -5.50 -10.49 -13.44
CA TYR A 229 -6.13 -9.50 -14.30
C TYR A 229 -5.77 -8.07 -13.92
N CYS A 230 -5.52 -7.79 -12.63
CA CYS A 230 -4.95 -6.50 -12.22
C CYS A 230 -3.57 -6.29 -12.86
N ASP A 231 -2.67 -7.27 -12.76
CA ASP A 231 -1.35 -7.18 -13.38
C ASP A 231 -1.41 -7.08 -14.90
N THR A 232 -2.26 -7.90 -15.52
CA THR A 232 -2.45 -7.95 -16.97
C THR A 232 -2.93 -6.63 -17.54
N TYR A 233 -3.98 -6.07 -16.94
CA TYR A 233 -4.59 -4.81 -17.38
C TYR A 233 -3.89 -3.57 -16.82
N GLY A 234 -2.92 -3.74 -15.92
CA GLY A 234 -2.18 -2.65 -15.29
C GLY A 234 -3.05 -1.83 -14.35
N ILE A 235 -3.71 -2.49 -13.40
CA ILE A 235 -4.63 -1.91 -12.42
C ILE A 235 -4.04 -2.08 -11.01
N ASP A 236 -4.09 -1.02 -10.19
CA ASP A 236 -3.75 -1.09 -8.76
C ASP A 236 -4.73 -2.03 -8.03
N THR A 237 -4.22 -3.13 -7.46
CA THR A 237 -5.05 -4.11 -6.75
C THR A 237 -5.75 -3.51 -5.54
N ILE A 238 -5.09 -2.63 -4.79
CA ILE A 238 -5.65 -1.98 -3.59
C ILE A 238 -6.76 -1.01 -4.00
N SER A 239 -6.48 -0.15 -4.98
CA SER A 239 -7.47 0.84 -5.41
C SER A 239 -8.68 0.21 -6.08
N PHE A 240 -8.48 -0.89 -6.83
CA PHE A 240 -9.57 -1.71 -7.33
C PHE A 240 -10.37 -2.35 -6.20
N ALA A 241 -9.72 -3.02 -5.25
CA ALA A 241 -10.37 -3.70 -4.13
C ALA A 241 -11.27 -2.74 -3.35
N ASN A 242 -10.75 -1.58 -2.93
CA ASN A 242 -11.53 -0.61 -2.18
C ASN A 242 -12.64 0.03 -3.00
N SER A 243 -12.41 0.31 -4.29
CA SER A 243 -13.44 0.86 -5.16
C SER A 243 -14.59 -0.14 -5.38
N ALA A 244 -14.25 -1.42 -5.59
CA ALA A 244 -15.24 -2.48 -5.71
C ALA A 244 -15.96 -2.72 -4.38
N ALA A 245 -15.26 -2.72 -3.24
CA ALA A 245 -15.85 -2.88 -1.91
C ALA A 245 -16.82 -1.73 -1.59
N PHE A 246 -16.45 -0.49 -1.89
CA PHE A 246 -17.34 0.67 -1.75
C PHE A 246 -18.60 0.54 -2.62
N ALA A 247 -18.46 0.06 -3.86
CA ALA A 247 -19.60 -0.19 -4.74
C ALA A 247 -20.49 -1.33 -4.21
N MET A 248 -19.91 -2.40 -3.65
CA MET A 248 -20.65 -3.49 -2.99
C MET A 248 -21.42 -2.99 -1.77
N GLU A 249 -20.82 -2.13 -0.94
CA GLU A 249 -21.53 -1.51 0.18
C GLU A 249 -22.66 -0.60 -0.30
N CYS A 250 -22.41 0.25 -1.30
CA CYS A 250 -23.47 1.08 -1.89
C CYS A 250 -24.61 0.23 -2.49
N TYR A 251 -24.30 -0.96 -3.01
CA TYR A 251 -25.31 -1.91 -3.49
C TYR A 251 -26.13 -2.51 -2.34
N GLN A 252 -25.48 -2.94 -1.26
CA GLN A 252 -26.16 -3.42 -0.06
C GLN A 252 -27.09 -2.35 0.53
N GLU A 253 -26.63 -1.10 0.59
CA GLU A 253 -27.37 0.03 1.17
C GLU A 253 -28.44 0.59 0.21
N GLY A 254 -28.66 -0.04 -0.96
CA GLY A 254 -29.70 0.34 -1.93
C GLY A 254 -29.40 1.63 -2.73
N ILE A 255 -28.19 2.19 -2.58
CA ILE A 255 -27.70 3.31 -3.40
C ILE A 255 -27.42 2.83 -4.83
N LEU A 256 -26.92 1.61 -4.98
CA LEU A 256 -26.82 0.91 -6.26
C LEU A 256 -27.82 -0.24 -6.32
N ASN A 257 -28.13 -0.68 -7.53
CA ASN A 257 -28.99 -1.82 -7.84
C ASN A 257 -28.63 -2.36 -9.23
N GLU A 258 -29.21 -3.48 -9.64
CA GLU A 258 -28.90 -4.12 -10.93
C GLU A 258 -29.05 -3.15 -12.12
N GLU A 259 -30.03 -2.25 -12.12
CA GLU A 259 -30.20 -1.27 -13.20
C GLU A 259 -29.01 -0.30 -13.27
N ARG A 260 -28.62 0.26 -12.12
CA ARG A 260 -27.53 1.25 -12.01
C ARG A 260 -26.15 0.64 -12.29
N THR A 261 -25.97 -0.65 -12.02
CA THR A 261 -24.70 -1.37 -12.24
C THR A 261 -24.61 -2.02 -13.62
N GLY A 262 -25.60 -1.86 -14.49
CA GLY A 262 -25.62 -2.48 -15.82
C GLY A 262 -25.83 -4.01 -15.77
N GLY A 263 -26.54 -4.49 -14.74
CA GLY A 263 -26.89 -5.89 -14.53
C GLY A 263 -25.92 -6.67 -13.65
N LEU A 264 -24.90 -6.02 -13.08
CA LEU A 264 -23.95 -6.68 -12.18
C LEU A 264 -24.55 -6.82 -10.78
N ASP A 265 -24.51 -8.03 -10.22
CA ASP A 265 -24.81 -8.28 -8.81
C ASP A 265 -23.56 -8.00 -7.98
N LEU A 266 -23.58 -6.87 -7.26
CA LEU A 266 -22.49 -6.44 -6.37
C LEU A 266 -22.77 -6.82 -4.90
N SER A 267 -23.45 -7.93 -4.66
CA SER A 267 -23.52 -8.54 -3.33
C SER A 267 -22.12 -8.99 -2.87
N TRP A 268 -21.85 -8.92 -1.55
CA TRP A 268 -20.58 -9.35 -0.97
C TRP A 268 -20.20 -10.78 -1.38
N GLY A 269 -18.93 -10.97 -1.72
CA GLY A 269 -18.39 -12.26 -2.14
C GLY A 269 -18.66 -12.65 -3.59
N ASN A 270 -19.33 -11.80 -4.38
CA ASN A 270 -19.56 -12.07 -5.80
C ASN A 270 -18.29 -11.84 -6.65
N ALA A 271 -17.46 -12.87 -6.72
CA ALA A 271 -16.20 -12.85 -7.46
C ALA A 271 -16.38 -12.72 -8.98
N GLU A 272 -17.46 -13.25 -9.55
CA GLU A 272 -17.73 -13.16 -10.98
C GLU A 272 -17.97 -11.71 -11.41
N SER A 273 -18.79 -10.97 -10.64
CA SER A 273 -19.02 -9.55 -10.87
C SER A 273 -17.74 -8.72 -10.66
N ALA A 274 -16.91 -9.05 -9.66
CA ALA A 274 -15.62 -8.39 -9.46
C ALA A 274 -14.66 -8.59 -10.65
N LEU A 275 -14.58 -9.81 -11.20
CA LEU A 275 -13.80 -10.09 -12.41
C LEU A 275 -14.34 -9.34 -13.63
N GLU A 276 -15.66 -9.27 -13.78
CA GLU A 276 -16.26 -8.53 -14.89
C GLU A 276 -16.02 -7.01 -14.78
N LEU A 277 -15.97 -6.44 -13.57
CA LEU A 277 -15.56 -5.04 -13.38
C LEU A 277 -14.15 -4.80 -13.93
N LEU A 278 -13.18 -5.68 -13.66
CA LEU A 278 -11.82 -5.57 -14.23
C LEU A 278 -11.83 -5.66 -15.75
N HIS A 279 -12.61 -6.59 -16.31
CA HIS A 279 -12.73 -6.72 -17.76
C HIS A 279 -13.37 -5.48 -18.41
N GLN A 280 -14.37 -4.89 -17.77
CA GLN A 280 -15.00 -3.63 -18.20
C GLN A 280 -14.02 -2.45 -18.15
N MET A 281 -13.20 -2.35 -17.10
CA MET A 281 -12.12 -1.35 -17.01
C MET A 281 -11.13 -1.47 -18.16
N ALA A 282 -10.77 -2.71 -18.52
CA ALA A 282 -9.86 -3.01 -19.62
C ALA A 282 -10.46 -2.65 -20.99
N ARG A 283 -11.75 -2.96 -21.21
CA ARG A 283 -12.46 -2.67 -22.46
C ARG A 283 -12.91 -1.21 -22.59
N GLY A 284 -12.92 -0.45 -21.50
CA GLY A 284 -13.37 0.94 -21.49
C GLY A 284 -14.88 1.09 -21.61
N GLU A 285 -15.65 0.15 -21.06
CA GLU A 285 -17.12 0.15 -21.13
C GLU A 285 -17.78 -0.21 -19.79
N GLY A 286 -19.09 0.02 -19.69
CA GLY A 286 -19.91 -0.43 -18.57
C GLY A 286 -19.60 0.25 -17.23
N PHE A 287 -20.12 -0.35 -16.16
CA PHE A 287 -19.97 0.16 -14.80
C PHE A 287 -18.54 0.02 -14.26
N GLY A 288 -17.74 -0.91 -14.81
CA GLY A 288 -16.32 -1.03 -14.48
C GLY A 288 -15.55 0.26 -14.70
N VAL A 289 -15.86 1.06 -15.73
CA VAL A 289 -15.20 2.37 -15.91
C VAL A 289 -15.55 3.37 -14.81
N VAL A 290 -16.79 3.32 -14.28
CA VAL A 290 -17.23 4.15 -13.15
C VAL A 290 -16.43 3.79 -11.90
N VAL A 291 -16.34 2.49 -11.58
CA VAL A 291 -15.48 1.99 -10.48
C VAL A 291 -14.02 2.38 -10.73
N GLY A 292 -13.56 2.31 -11.98
CA GLY A 292 -12.23 2.69 -12.46
C GLY A 292 -11.83 4.15 -12.20
N GLN A 293 -12.79 5.03 -11.92
CA GLN A 293 -12.48 6.42 -11.59
C GLN A 293 -12.09 6.62 -10.11
N GLY A 294 -12.27 5.61 -9.26
CA GLY A 294 -11.93 5.62 -7.84
C GLY A 294 -13.10 6.06 -6.94
N VAL A 295 -12.96 5.81 -5.65
CA VAL A 295 -13.98 6.07 -4.61
C VAL A 295 -14.40 7.54 -4.61
N ARG A 296 -13.45 8.46 -4.71
CA ARG A 296 -13.74 9.91 -4.74
C ARG A 296 -14.70 10.30 -5.87
N ALA A 297 -14.47 9.77 -7.08
CA ALA A 297 -15.32 10.05 -8.22
C ALA A 297 -16.71 9.43 -8.05
N MET A 298 -16.78 8.20 -7.53
CA MET A 298 -18.04 7.52 -7.25
C MET A 298 -18.89 8.26 -6.20
N LYS A 299 -18.29 8.78 -5.12
CA LYS A 299 -19.01 9.60 -4.11
C LYS A 299 -19.77 10.74 -4.78
N GLY A 300 -19.10 11.52 -5.64
CA GLY A 300 -19.72 12.63 -6.36
C GLY A 300 -20.81 12.18 -7.32
N LEU A 301 -20.54 11.15 -8.12
CA LEU A 301 -21.48 10.62 -9.11
C LEU A 301 -22.75 10.06 -8.46
N PHE A 302 -22.62 9.29 -7.38
CA PHE A 302 -23.76 8.68 -6.70
C PHE A 302 -24.63 9.71 -5.97
N ALA A 303 -24.00 10.73 -5.37
CA ALA A 303 -24.75 11.86 -4.80
C ALA A 303 -25.53 12.61 -5.88
N GLU A 304 -24.89 12.96 -7.00
CA GLU A 304 -25.51 13.75 -8.07
C GLU A 304 -26.59 12.98 -8.83
N GLN A 305 -26.33 11.72 -9.21
CA GLN A 305 -27.22 10.97 -10.09
C GLN A 305 -28.26 10.13 -9.35
N TYR A 306 -27.94 9.66 -8.14
CA TYR A 306 -28.78 8.72 -7.40
C TYR A 306 -29.36 9.29 -6.11
N GLY A 307 -29.02 10.55 -5.76
CA GLY A 307 -29.52 11.23 -4.57
C GLY A 307 -29.01 10.62 -3.27
N ALA A 308 -27.86 9.94 -3.32
CA ALA A 308 -27.22 9.35 -2.15
C ALA A 308 -26.71 10.45 -1.19
N ASP A 309 -26.78 10.19 0.12
CA ASP A 309 -26.32 11.14 1.14
C ASP A 309 -24.78 11.33 1.04
N PRO A 310 -24.29 12.54 0.74
CA PRO A 310 -22.86 12.81 0.69
C PRO A 310 -22.16 12.56 2.03
N GLY A 311 -22.84 12.77 3.16
CA GLY A 311 -22.28 12.52 4.49
C GLY A 311 -21.94 11.05 4.68
N PHE A 312 -22.92 10.18 4.45
CA PHE A 312 -22.74 8.73 4.47
C PHE A 312 -21.67 8.25 3.50
N LEU A 313 -21.70 8.71 2.23
CA LEU A 313 -20.69 8.32 1.22
C LEU A 313 -19.28 8.74 1.62
N ASN A 314 -19.12 9.92 2.25
CA ASN A 314 -17.84 10.38 2.76
C ASN A 314 -17.35 9.55 3.94
N ASP A 315 -18.26 9.15 4.85
CA ASP A 315 -17.92 8.36 6.02
C ASP A 315 -17.45 6.94 5.63
N ILE A 316 -18.10 6.26 4.67
CA ILE A 316 -17.76 4.87 4.28
C ILE A 316 -16.67 4.76 3.21
N GLY A 317 -16.39 5.82 2.46
CA GLY A 317 -15.49 5.77 1.32
C GLY A 317 -14.02 5.89 1.72
N MET A 318 -13.35 4.73 1.84
CA MET A 318 -11.97 4.51 2.31
C MET A 318 -10.87 5.06 1.36
N GLU A 319 -10.90 6.36 1.09
CA GLU A 319 -9.87 7.12 0.38
C GLU A 319 -9.44 8.37 1.14
N ILE A 320 -8.17 8.74 0.98
CA ILE A 320 -7.60 9.98 1.50
C ILE A 320 -6.83 10.64 0.35
N LYS A 321 -6.99 11.96 0.19
CA LYS A 321 -6.34 12.72 -0.91
C LYS A 321 -6.59 12.15 -2.32
N GLY A 322 -7.64 11.35 -2.51
CA GLY A 322 -8.07 10.85 -3.81
C GLY A 322 -7.46 9.52 -4.18
N MET A 323 -6.89 8.84 -3.19
CA MET A 323 -6.29 7.52 -3.31
C MET A 323 -6.85 6.62 -2.22
N GLU A 324 -7.19 5.39 -2.60
CA GLU A 324 -7.74 4.37 -1.72
C GLU A 324 -6.74 3.95 -0.62
N THR A 325 -7.23 3.53 0.53
CA THR A 325 -6.38 3.18 1.69
C THR A 325 -5.78 1.78 1.57
N SER A 326 -4.52 1.55 1.94
CA SER A 326 -3.99 0.16 1.99
C SER A 326 -4.69 -0.70 3.06
N GLU A 327 -4.55 -2.02 2.92
CA GLU A 327 -5.43 -3.03 3.50
C GLU A 327 -5.17 -3.32 4.99
N TYR A 328 -5.24 -2.29 5.84
CA TYR A 328 -5.17 -2.43 7.30
C TYR A 328 -6.33 -1.66 7.96
N MET A 329 -7.08 -2.33 8.84
CA MET A 329 -8.17 -1.73 9.61
C MET A 329 -7.61 -0.76 10.66
N THR A 330 -7.93 0.52 10.56
CA THR A 330 -7.33 1.56 11.41
C THR A 330 -8.17 2.05 12.57
N LYS A 331 -9.44 1.62 12.70
CA LYS A 331 -10.38 2.13 13.71
C LYS A 331 -9.80 2.20 15.12
N GLU A 332 -8.96 1.23 15.46
CA GLU A 332 -8.38 1.10 16.79
C GLU A 332 -6.96 1.65 16.89
N SER A 333 -6.26 1.89 15.77
CA SER A 333 -4.90 2.41 15.76
C SER A 333 -4.86 3.88 15.37
N LEU A 334 -4.78 4.74 16.37
CA LEU A 334 -4.62 6.18 16.17
C LEU A 334 -3.31 6.49 15.41
N ALA A 335 -2.24 5.74 15.65
CA ALA A 335 -0.99 5.92 14.92
C ALA A 335 -1.15 5.58 13.42
N GLN A 336 -1.86 4.50 13.07
CA GLN A 336 -2.09 4.13 11.67
C GLN A 336 -3.09 5.08 10.98
N GLN A 337 -4.09 5.61 11.70
CA GLN A 337 -4.96 6.69 11.21
C GLN A 337 -4.11 7.90 10.79
N GLY A 338 -3.18 8.34 11.64
CA GLY A 338 -2.22 9.40 11.32
C GLY A 338 -1.29 9.00 10.17
N GLY A 339 -0.85 7.75 10.12
CA GLY A 339 0.01 7.21 9.08
C GLY A 339 -0.59 7.32 7.69
N TYR A 340 -1.91 7.14 7.56
CA TYR A 340 -2.63 7.34 6.31
C TYR A 340 -3.05 8.78 6.06
N GLY A 341 -3.63 9.44 7.06
CA GLY A 341 -4.11 10.81 6.95
C GLY A 341 -2.99 11.79 6.59
N LEU A 342 -1.81 11.65 7.21
CA LEU A 342 -0.69 12.59 7.07
C LEU A 342 0.33 12.19 6.00
N ALA A 343 0.10 11.08 5.29
CA ALA A 343 0.96 10.63 4.20
C ALA A 343 0.92 11.61 3.02
N LEU A 344 2.08 11.87 2.42
CA LEU A 344 2.22 12.85 1.35
C LEU A 344 1.86 12.29 -0.03
N LYS A 345 2.03 10.99 -0.23
CA LYS A 345 1.77 10.31 -1.50
C LYS A 345 0.37 9.66 -1.56
N GLY A 346 -0.46 9.89 -0.54
CA GLY A 346 -1.73 9.20 -0.31
C GLY A 346 -1.61 8.10 0.75
N PRO A 347 -2.74 7.49 1.17
CA PRO A 347 -2.80 6.58 2.32
C PRO A 347 -2.18 5.21 1.99
N GLN A 348 -0.85 5.15 2.13
CA GLN A 348 -0.03 3.96 1.91
C GLN A 348 0.71 3.58 3.19
N HIS A 349 0.61 2.31 3.59
CA HIS A 349 1.37 1.79 4.74
C HIS A 349 2.88 1.78 4.45
N ASP A 350 3.23 1.91 3.16
CA ASP A 350 4.58 2.15 2.70
C ASP A 350 5.25 3.39 3.32
N GLU A 351 4.49 4.44 3.68
CA GLU A 351 5.05 5.59 4.39
C GLU A 351 5.15 5.34 5.89
N ALA A 352 4.09 4.82 6.50
CA ALA A 352 4.05 4.50 7.93
C ALA A 352 3.23 3.23 8.15
N TRP A 353 3.91 2.19 8.65
CA TRP A 353 3.28 0.96 9.12
C TRP A 353 3.53 0.86 10.62
N LEU A 354 2.60 1.41 11.40
CA LEU A 354 2.72 1.58 12.85
C LEU A 354 1.71 0.75 13.63
N ILE A 355 0.83 0.05 12.93
CA ILE A 355 -0.31 -0.65 13.51
C ILE A 355 0.10 -1.69 14.56
N PHE A 356 1.20 -2.42 14.32
CA PHE A 356 1.76 -3.36 15.29
C PHE A 356 2.31 -2.65 16.53
N MET A 357 3.11 -1.60 16.35
CA MET A 357 3.68 -0.85 17.47
C MET A 357 2.60 -0.24 18.36
N ASP A 358 1.50 0.22 17.75
CA ASP A 358 0.39 0.87 18.45
C ASP A 358 -0.54 -0.15 19.13
N GLN A 359 -1.05 -1.13 18.37
CA GLN A 359 -2.13 -2.01 18.85
C GLN A 359 -1.65 -3.33 19.45
N VAL A 360 -0.58 -3.89 18.90
CA VAL A 360 -0.09 -5.22 19.31
C VAL A 360 0.93 -5.07 20.44
N SER A 361 1.97 -4.26 20.22
CA SER A 361 3.07 -4.10 21.17
C SER A 361 2.87 -2.95 22.17
N LYS A 362 1.94 -2.03 21.90
CA LYS A 362 1.61 -0.86 22.75
C LYS A 362 2.83 -0.01 23.15
N GLN A 363 3.75 0.18 22.20
CA GLN A 363 5.05 0.83 22.42
C GLN A 363 5.02 2.36 22.35
N ILE A 364 3.95 2.94 21.78
CA ILE A 364 3.82 4.39 21.53
C ILE A 364 2.58 4.97 22.23
N PRO A 365 2.49 4.96 23.57
CA PRO A 365 1.25 5.25 24.29
C PRO A 365 0.79 6.70 24.17
N THR A 366 1.70 7.67 24.12
CA THR A 366 1.36 9.11 24.12
C THR A 366 1.20 9.69 22.71
N PHE A 367 0.63 10.90 22.61
CA PHE A 367 0.58 11.62 21.33
C PHE A 367 1.98 11.99 20.85
N GLU A 368 2.90 12.33 21.75
CA GLU A 368 4.29 12.65 21.45
C GLU A 368 5.04 11.43 20.91
N ASP A 369 4.84 10.24 21.49
CA ASP A 369 5.45 8.99 21.00
C ASP A 369 4.93 8.65 19.60
N LYS A 370 3.61 8.78 19.38
CA LYS A 370 3.01 8.60 18.06
C LYS A 370 3.52 9.64 17.05
N ALA A 371 3.71 10.89 17.48
CA ALA A 371 4.23 11.96 16.66
C ALA A 371 5.69 11.73 16.25
N GLU A 372 6.52 11.21 17.15
CA GLU A 372 7.88 10.76 16.83
C GLU A 372 7.86 9.63 15.80
N ALA A 373 7.02 8.62 15.99
CA ALA A 373 6.89 7.52 15.02
C ALA A 373 6.42 8.03 13.64
N LEU A 374 5.42 8.92 13.61
CA LEU A 374 4.91 9.57 12.39
C LEU A 374 5.86 10.63 11.80
N HIS A 375 7.00 10.89 12.44
CA HIS A 375 8.14 11.60 11.86
C HIS A 375 9.17 10.60 11.34
N TYR A 376 9.73 9.75 12.22
CA TYR A 376 10.86 8.88 11.88
C TYR A 376 10.54 7.90 10.76
N PHE A 377 9.45 7.14 10.85
CA PHE A 377 9.19 6.04 9.92
C PHE A 377 8.92 6.51 8.48
N PRO A 378 8.12 7.57 8.22
CA PRO A 378 8.02 8.16 6.88
C PRO A 378 9.35 8.63 6.29
N MET A 379 10.24 9.22 7.11
CA MET A 379 11.56 9.65 6.62
C MET A 379 12.44 8.45 6.31
N TRP A 380 12.50 7.47 7.21
CA TRP A 380 13.29 6.27 7.01
C TRP A 380 12.83 5.48 5.79
N ARG A 381 11.51 5.29 5.64
CA ARG A 381 10.93 4.60 4.49
C ARG A 381 11.13 5.36 3.18
N THR A 382 11.12 6.69 3.20
CA THR A 382 11.48 7.53 2.04
C THR A 382 12.95 7.38 1.66
N TRP A 383 13.86 7.19 2.63
CA TRP A 383 15.29 7.01 2.36
C TRP A 383 15.56 5.79 1.46
N PHE A 384 14.87 4.66 1.67
CA PHE A 384 14.95 3.49 0.80
C PHE A 384 14.59 3.81 -0.66
N SER A 385 13.50 4.55 -0.87
CA SER A 385 13.04 4.94 -2.21
C SER A 385 14.06 5.83 -2.93
N LEU A 386 14.75 6.73 -2.20
CA LEU A 386 15.79 7.60 -2.76
C LEU A 386 17.03 6.82 -3.24
N HIS A 387 17.27 5.64 -2.66
CA HIS A 387 18.46 4.84 -2.94
C HIS A 387 18.17 3.58 -3.77
N GLY A 388 16.91 3.35 -4.16
CA GLY A 388 16.51 2.17 -4.93
C GLY A 388 16.66 0.86 -4.14
N LEU A 389 16.46 0.92 -2.81
CA LEU A 389 16.56 -0.23 -1.92
C LEU A 389 15.17 -0.73 -1.50
N CYS A 390 15.04 -2.04 -1.28
CA CYS A 390 13.87 -2.61 -0.63
C CYS A 390 13.96 -2.41 0.88
N LYS A 391 12.82 -2.12 1.52
CA LYS A 391 12.71 -1.91 2.97
C LYS A 391 12.48 -3.19 3.77
N LEU A 392 11.99 -4.28 3.16
CA LEU A 392 11.70 -5.51 3.89
C LEU A 392 12.94 -6.11 4.60
N PRO A 393 14.15 -6.09 3.99
CA PRO A 393 15.36 -6.52 4.70
C PRO A 393 15.71 -5.71 5.96
N TRP A 394 15.08 -4.55 6.19
CA TRP A 394 15.34 -3.75 7.38
C TRP A 394 14.54 -4.24 8.60
N ASN A 395 13.26 -4.61 8.46
CA ASN A 395 12.42 -4.86 9.64
C ASN A 395 11.55 -6.13 9.55
N ASP A 396 11.47 -6.81 8.40
CA ASP A 396 10.68 -8.03 8.32
C ASP A 396 11.41 -9.22 8.95
N ILE A 397 12.75 -9.24 8.86
CA ILE A 397 13.56 -10.21 9.60
C ILE A 397 14.53 -9.44 10.47
N GLU A 398 14.43 -9.58 11.78
CA GLU A 398 15.24 -8.84 12.75
C GLU A 398 16.31 -9.73 13.41
N PRO A 399 17.42 -9.14 13.90
CA PRO A 399 18.41 -9.85 14.70
C PRO A 399 17.78 -10.50 15.94
N ALA A 400 18.31 -11.65 16.36
CA ALA A 400 17.77 -12.41 17.50
C ALA A 400 17.82 -11.65 18.84
N ASP A 401 18.75 -10.70 18.96
CA ASP A 401 19.00 -9.83 20.11
C ASP A 401 18.44 -8.41 19.93
N ASN A 402 17.64 -8.15 18.88
CA ASN A 402 17.10 -6.81 18.61
C ASN A 402 16.29 -6.24 19.79
N ASN A 403 15.57 -7.10 20.51
CA ASN A 403 14.79 -6.73 21.69
C ASN A 403 15.63 -6.26 22.89
N GLU A 404 16.95 -6.50 22.88
CA GLU A 404 17.89 -6.05 23.90
C GLU A 404 18.50 -4.67 23.57
N THR A 405 18.19 -4.10 22.41
CA THR A 405 18.71 -2.79 21.98
C THR A 405 17.94 -1.61 22.56
N ASP A 406 18.52 -0.41 22.50
CA ASP A 406 17.91 0.82 23.04
C ASP A 406 16.62 1.23 22.30
N GLU A 407 16.56 1.00 20.99
CA GLU A 407 15.41 1.33 20.14
C GLU A 407 15.02 0.17 19.21
N PRO A 408 14.47 -0.95 19.73
CA PRO A 408 14.22 -2.16 18.96
C PRO A 408 13.35 -1.95 17.71
N ALA A 409 12.36 -1.05 17.80
CA ALA A 409 11.47 -0.72 16.68
C ALA A 409 12.17 -0.09 15.46
N LYS A 410 13.40 0.43 15.64
CA LYS A 410 14.21 1.00 14.56
C LYS A 410 15.22 -0.01 13.99
N VAL A 411 15.41 -1.16 14.64
CA VAL A 411 16.39 -2.19 14.29
C VAL A 411 17.80 -1.60 14.12
N PRO A 412 18.46 -1.14 15.20
CA PRO A 412 19.68 -0.33 15.12
C PRO A 412 20.82 -0.97 14.34
N GLU A 413 21.01 -2.29 14.45
CA GLU A 413 22.02 -3.03 13.68
C GLU A 413 21.78 -2.92 12.17
N HIS A 414 20.52 -2.96 11.75
CA HIS A 414 20.18 -2.83 10.34
C HIS A 414 20.39 -1.41 9.83
N VAL A 415 20.05 -0.39 10.63
CA VAL A 415 20.39 1.01 10.32
C VAL A 415 21.91 1.15 10.12
N GLU A 416 22.73 0.55 10.98
CA GLU A 416 24.18 0.50 10.81
C GLU A 416 24.58 -0.15 9.47
N ASN A 417 23.99 -1.29 9.11
CA ASN A 417 24.25 -1.95 7.82
C ASN A 417 24.00 -1.01 6.63
N TYR A 418 22.94 -0.18 6.68
CA TYR A 418 22.66 0.79 5.61
C TYR A 418 23.65 1.97 5.59
N THR A 419 24.22 2.38 6.73
CA THR A 419 25.32 3.35 6.73
C THR A 419 26.56 2.81 6.00
N TRP A 420 26.85 1.52 6.20
CA TRP A 420 27.97 0.83 5.54
C TRP A 420 27.73 0.64 4.04
N LEU A 421 26.49 0.35 3.63
CA LEU A 421 26.12 0.28 2.21
C LEU A 421 26.30 1.65 1.54
N TYR A 422 25.80 2.73 2.17
CA TYR A 422 25.94 4.08 1.64
C TYR A 422 27.40 4.52 1.53
N GLU A 423 28.19 4.35 2.60
CA GLU A 423 29.62 4.67 2.59
C GLU A 423 30.37 3.80 1.58
N GLY A 424 30.04 2.51 1.52
CA GLY A 424 30.65 1.56 0.60
C GLY A 424 30.47 1.92 -0.86
N VAL A 425 29.29 2.43 -1.24
CA VAL A 425 29.02 2.87 -2.62
C VAL A 425 29.61 4.24 -2.89
N THR A 426 29.39 5.21 -2.00
CA THR A 426 29.64 6.64 -2.27
C THR A 426 31.00 7.15 -1.78
N GLY A 427 31.66 6.41 -0.89
CA GLY A 427 32.85 6.86 -0.16
C GLY A 427 32.58 7.90 0.94
N LYS A 428 31.30 8.24 1.20
CA LYS A 428 30.92 9.23 2.20
C LYS A 428 30.43 8.54 3.47
N LYS A 429 31.14 8.77 4.56
CA LYS A 429 30.73 8.30 5.89
C LYS A 429 29.49 9.05 6.36
N VAL A 430 28.55 8.31 6.95
CA VAL A 430 27.24 8.79 7.42
C VAL A 430 26.83 8.05 8.69
N THR A 431 25.95 8.67 9.47
CA THR A 431 25.24 8.11 10.64
C THR A 431 23.77 7.85 10.29
N GLY A 432 23.02 7.18 11.18
CA GLY A 432 21.57 7.02 11.02
C GLY A 432 20.84 8.37 10.88
N ASP A 433 21.21 9.35 11.70
CA ASP A 433 20.66 10.70 11.64
C ASP A 433 20.96 11.40 10.31
N ASP A 434 22.15 11.20 9.74
CA ASP A 434 22.48 11.72 8.42
C ASP A 434 21.56 11.12 7.33
N LEU A 435 21.20 9.83 7.45
CA LEU A 435 20.27 9.19 6.51
C LEU A 435 18.87 9.78 6.64
N ILE A 436 18.38 9.98 7.87
CA ILE A 436 17.08 10.62 8.13
C ILE A 436 17.05 12.07 7.64
N ALA A 437 18.10 12.84 7.86
CA ALA A 437 18.19 14.23 7.39
C ALA A 437 18.15 14.34 5.85
N GLN A 438 18.70 13.35 5.13
CA GLN A 438 18.61 13.31 3.67
C GLN A 438 17.16 13.16 3.19
N SER A 439 16.39 12.25 3.78
CA SER A 439 15.01 12.00 3.37
C SER A 439 14.04 13.03 3.93
N GLU A 440 14.26 13.58 5.13
CA GLU A 440 13.44 14.64 5.70
C GLU A 440 13.41 15.89 4.81
N ARG A 441 14.55 16.22 4.19
CA ARG A 441 14.65 17.28 3.19
C ARG A 441 13.69 17.04 2.02
N VAL A 442 13.70 15.82 1.47
CA VAL A 442 12.83 15.45 0.35
C VAL A 442 11.36 15.42 0.77
N TYR A 443 11.06 14.91 1.97
CA TYR A 443 9.70 14.83 2.48
C TYR A 443 9.07 16.22 2.66
N ASN A 444 9.82 17.18 3.22
CA ASN A 444 9.34 18.56 3.31
C ASN A 444 9.22 19.22 1.93
N PHE A 445 10.12 18.92 0.99
CA PHE A 445 9.99 19.38 -0.39
C PHE A 445 8.73 18.81 -1.07
N GLN A 446 8.39 17.53 -0.82
CA GLN A 446 7.14 16.91 -1.27
C GLN A 446 5.91 17.61 -0.65
N ARG A 447 5.96 17.98 0.63
CA ARG A 447 4.85 18.74 1.27
C ARG A 447 4.66 20.10 0.61
N VAL A 448 5.75 20.83 0.31
CA VAL A 448 5.67 22.10 -0.41
C VAL A 448 5.20 21.92 -1.85
N PHE A 449 5.63 20.85 -2.52
CA PHE A 449 5.13 20.51 -3.85
C PHE A 449 3.63 20.27 -3.83
N ASN A 450 3.13 19.48 -2.88
CA ASN A 450 1.70 19.26 -2.71
C ASN A 450 0.99 20.62 -2.50
N LEU A 451 1.47 21.46 -1.57
CA LEU A 451 0.89 22.78 -1.30
C LEU A 451 0.82 23.66 -2.55
N ARG A 452 1.87 23.62 -3.38
CA ARG A 452 1.91 24.32 -4.68
C ARG A 452 0.83 23.81 -5.65
N MET A 453 0.50 22.52 -5.59
CA MET A 453 -0.57 21.92 -6.38
C MET A 453 -1.97 22.18 -5.79
N GLY A 454 -2.08 22.92 -4.69
CA GLY A 454 -3.35 23.25 -4.02
C GLY A 454 -3.77 22.25 -2.95
N PHE A 455 -2.96 21.24 -2.65
CA PHE A 455 -3.25 20.19 -1.67
C PHE A 455 -2.14 20.13 -0.65
N GLY A 456 -2.31 20.44 0.63
CA GLY A 456 -1.14 20.44 1.55
C GLY A 456 -1.31 21.28 2.80
N THR A 457 -2.56 21.59 3.09
CA THR A 457 -3.07 22.19 4.31
C THR A 457 -3.73 21.11 5.17
N ARG A 458 -4.09 21.45 6.41
CA ARG A 458 -4.70 20.52 7.37
C ARG A 458 -5.97 19.85 6.85
N GLU A 459 -6.80 20.57 6.10
CA GLU A 459 -8.05 20.04 5.54
C GLU A 459 -7.88 18.79 4.67
N HIS A 460 -6.68 18.58 4.12
CA HIS A 460 -6.37 17.44 3.27
C HIS A 460 -5.83 16.23 4.02
N ASP A 461 -5.57 16.36 5.32
CA ASP A 461 -4.95 15.33 6.15
C ASP A 461 -5.96 14.50 6.95
N TYR A 462 -7.26 14.58 6.63
CA TYR A 462 -8.30 13.84 7.35
C TYR A 462 -8.65 12.49 6.70
N PRO A 463 -8.76 11.41 7.50
CA PRO A 463 -9.31 10.15 7.05
C PRO A 463 -10.85 10.18 7.03
N PRO A 464 -11.51 9.31 6.25
CA PRO A 464 -12.96 9.10 6.36
C PRO A 464 -13.32 8.51 7.73
N TYR A 465 -14.53 8.76 8.23
CA TYR A 465 -14.89 8.30 9.57
C TYR A 465 -14.85 6.78 9.74
N ARG A 466 -15.05 5.98 8.67
CA ARG A 466 -14.84 4.52 8.67
C ARG A 466 -13.44 4.09 9.10
N ALA A 467 -12.41 4.91 8.85
CA ALA A 467 -11.05 4.63 9.31
C ALA A 467 -10.85 4.94 10.81
N VAL A 468 -11.77 5.69 11.42
CA VAL A 468 -11.71 6.20 12.80
C VAL A 468 -12.65 5.42 13.71
N GLY A 469 -13.87 5.10 13.28
CA GLY A 469 -14.88 4.45 14.10
C GLY A 469 -15.98 3.73 13.28
N PRO A 470 -16.97 3.13 13.97
CA PRO A 470 -18.10 2.47 13.32
C PRO A 470 -19.05 3.50 12.68
N VAL A 471 -19.37 3.34 11.40
CA VAL A 471 -20.26 4.26 10.66
C VAL A 471 -21.72 3.83 10.77
N THR A 472 -21.99 2.52 10.83
CA THR A 472 -23.34 1.96 10.93
C THR A 472 -23.61 1.29 12.28
N VAL A 473 -24.90 1.10 12.58
CA VAL A 473 -25.36 0.35 13.78
C VAL A 473 -24.77 -1.06 13.77
N ASP A 474 -24.81 -1.76 12.64
CA ASP A 474 -24.24 -3.11 12.50
C ASP A 474 -22.74 -3.15 12.88
N GLU A 475 -21.97 -2.14 12.44
CA GLU A 475 -20.55 -2.04 12.80
C GLU A 475 -20.36 -1.85 14.30
N TYR A 476 -21.16 -0.99 14.94
CA TYR A 476 -21.10 -0.78 16.38
C TYR A 476 -21.47 -2.07 17.12
N GLU A 477 -22.60 -2.68 16.77
CA GLU A 477 -23.13 -3.86 17.44
C GLU A 477 -22.21 -5.08 17.28
N SER A 478 -21.49 -5.20 16.16
CA SER A 478 -20.50 -6.25 15.95
C SER A 478 -19.40 -6.29 17.02
N ARG A 479 -19.14 -5.17 17.71
CA ARG A 479 -18.16 -5.06 18.80
C ARG A 479 -18.69 -4.23 19.97
N ALA A 480 -19.99 -4.36 20.28
CA ALA A 480 -20.66 -3.54 21.28
C ALA A 480 -19.94 -3.54 22.64
N GLU A 481 -19.49 -4.71 23.11
CA GLU A 481 -18.77 -4.82 24.39
C GLU A 481 -17.51 -3.95 24.43
N ARG A 482 -16.74 -3.91 23.34
CA ARG A 482 -15.53 -3.11 23.22
C ARG A 482 -15.84 -1.62 23.21
N TYR A 483 -16.81 -1.20 22.40
CA TYR A 483 -17.15 0.22 22.28
C TYR A 483 -17.84 0.75 23.55
N ASP A 484 -18.70 -0.04 24.18
CA ASP A 484 -19.33 0.30 25.46
C ASP A 484 -18.28 0.41 26.58
N ALA A 485 -17.25 -0.46 26.58
CA ALA A 485 -16.12 -0.33 27.50
C ALA A 485 -15.34 0.98 27.26
N GLN A 486 -15.03 1.32 26.01
CA GLN A 486 -14.35 2.58 25.68
C GLN A 486 -15.17 3.81 26.09
N LEU A 487 -16.49 3.81 25.86
CA LEU A 487 -17.37 4.88 26.31
C LEU A 487 -17.29 5.08 27.83
N ARG A 488 -17.30 3.99 28.61
CA ARG A 488 -17.25 4.06 30.07
C ARG A 488 -15.88 4.48 30.59
N GLU A 489 -14.82 3.84 30.09
CA GLU A 489 -13.48 3.93 30.65
C GLU A 489 -12.69 5.13 30.14
N GLU A 490 -12.86 5.50 28.86
CA GLU A 490 -12.09 6.57 28.22
C GLU A 490 -12.91 7.84 28.01
N VAL A 491 -14.19 7.72 27.62
CA VAL A 491 -15.06 8.88 27.33
C VAL A 491 -15.79 9.39 28.59
N GLY A 492 -16.02 8.52 29.57
CA GLY A 492 -16.80 8.84 30.79
C GLY A 492 -18.31 8.92 30.56
N VAL A 493 -18.83 8.17 29.58
CA VAL A 493 -20.26 8.07 29.24
C VAL A 493 -20.77 6.68 29.60
N GLU A 494 -21.83 6.59 30.40
CA GLU A 494 -22.49 5.31 30.66
C GLU A 494 -23.34 4.90 29.46
N PRO A 495 -23.06 3.73 28.82
CA PRO A 495 -23.78 3.30 27.63
C PRO A 495 -25.19 2.77 27.94
N ASP A 496 -25.48 2.39 29.18
CA ASP A 496 -26.77 1.83 29.57
C ASP A 496 -27.90 2.85 29.42
N GLY A 497 -28.90 2.53 28.61
CA GLY A 497 -30.07 3.39 28.36
C GLY A 497 -29.93 4.33 27.16
N LEU A 498 -28.76 4.37 26.51
CA LEU A 498 -28.57 5.06 25.22
C LEU A 498 -28.92 4.14 24.05
N SER A 499 -29.46 4.72 22.97
CA SER A 499 -29.56 4.02 21.68
C SER A 499 -28.17 3.79 21.06
N THR A 500 -28.04 2.83 20.14
CA THR A 500 -26.77 2.57 19.45
C THR A 500 -26.26 3.82 18.71
N GLU A 501 -27.17 4.59 18.12
CA GLU A 501 -26.84 5.85 17.43
C GLU A 501 -26.33 6.92 18.40
N GLU A 502 -26.93 7.03 19.59
CA GLU A 502 -26.44 7.95 20.64
C GLU A 502 -25.03 7.56 21.10
N LYS A 503 -24.80 6.26 21.31
CA LYS A 503 -23.47 5.71 21.66
C LYS A 503 -22.44 6.02 20.57
N MET A 504 -22.78 5.77 19.30
CA MET A 504 -21.93 6.09 18.15
C MET A 504 -21.60 7.59 18.06
N ALA A 505 -22.56 8.47 18.35
CA ALA A 505 -22.34 9.92 18.34
C ALA A 505 -21.40 10.39 19.46
N HIS A 506 -21.45 9.75 20.64
CA HIS A 506 -20.48 9.98 21.71
C HIS A 506 -19.07 9.49 21.31
N LEU A 507 -18.99 8.28 20.75
CA LEU A 507 -17.74 7.69 20.32
C LEU A 507 -17.07 8.51 19.19
N ARG A 508 -17.85 8.95 18.20
CA ARG A 508 -17.38 9.78 17.08
C ARG A 508 -16.67 11.03 17.56
N ARG A 509 -17.35 11.80 18.43
CA ARG A 509 -16.78 13.04 18.98
C ARG A 509 -15.47 12.80 19.71
N TYR A 510 -15.39 11.73 20.51
CA TYR A 510 -14.16 11.38 21.21
C TYR A 510 -13.03 11.02 20.24
N ARG A 511 -13.29 10.12 19.29
CA ARG A 511 -12.24 9.63 18.38
C ARG A 511 -11.77 10.70 17.39
N GLU A 512 -12.66 11.56 16.90
CA GLU A 512 -12.28 12.71 16.07
C GLU A 512 -11.42 13.72 16.87
N ASP A 513 -11.73 13.96 18.15
CA ASP A 513 -10.90 14.80 19.02
C ASP A 513 -9.51 14.20 19.28
N GLN A 514 -9.42 12.88 19.49
CA GLN A 514 -8.13 12.18 19.58
C GLN A 514 -7.30 12.35 18.30
N TYR A 515 -7.94 12.32 17.13
CA TYR A 515 -7.28 12.55 15.86
C TYR A 515 -6.73 13.98 15.73
N GLU A 516 -7.51 14.99 16.14
CA GLU A 516 -7.05 16.39 16.15
C GLU A 516 -5.81 16.59 17.02
N GLN A 517 -5.80 15.99 18.22
CA GLN A 517 -4.66 16.04 19.15
C GLN A 517 -3.43 15.36 18.56
N LEU A 518 -3.59 14.22 17.89
CA LEU A 518 -2.50 13.57 17.18
C LEU A 518 -1.92 14.47 16.09
N VAL A 519 -2.77 15.03 15.22
CA VAL A 519 -2.32 15.87 14.10
C VAL A 519 -1.54 17.08 14.61
N ASP A 520 -2.00 17.71 15.70
CA ASP A 520 -1.29 18.81 16.35
C ASP A 520 0.10 18.39 16.83
N ALA A 521 0.20 17.25 17.53
CA ALA A 521 1.48 16.73 17.99
C ALA A 521 2.44 16.42 16.83
N VAL A 522 1.94 15.82 15.74
CA VAL A 522 2.74 15.49 14.55
C VAL A 522 3.23 16.76 13.85
N TYR A 523 2.39 17.77 13.68
CA TYR A 523 2.79 19.03 13.05
C TYR A 523 3.86 19.76 13.84
N VAL A 524 3.72 19.81 15.17
CA VAL A 524 4.77 20.34 16.05
C VAL A 524 6.06 19.56 15.85
N ARG A 525 5.99 18.23 15.86
CA ARG A 525 7.18 17.38 15.70
C ARG A 525 7.86 17.52 14.34
N ARG A 526 7.10 17.74 13.27
CA ARG A 526 7.62 17.96 11.91
C ARG A 526 8.15 19.38 11.68
N GLY A 527 7.93 20.32 12.60
CA GLY A 527 8.28 21.72 12.44
C GLY A 527 7.35 22.46 11.48
N TRP A 528 6.07 22.10 11.49
CA TRP A 528 5.01 22.65 10.64
C TRP A 528 4.08 23.57 11.44
N THR A 529 3.37 24.47 10.75
CA THR A 529 2.31 25.29 11.34
C THR A 529 1.10 24.44 11.71
N LYS A 530 0.14 24.99 12.46
CA LYS A 530 -1.12 24.30 12.79
C LYS A 530 -1.96 23.93 11.56
N ASN A 531 -1.74 24.62 10.45
CA ASN A 531 -2.35 24.30 9.16
C ASN A 531 -1.53 23.29 8.33
N GLY A 532 -0.55 22.62 8.93
CA GLY A 532 0.22 21.55 8.30
C GLY A 532 1.21 22.03 7.23
N VAL A 533 1.67 23.28 7.29
CA VAL A 533 2.64 23.84 6.33
C VAL A 533 4.02 23.94 6.98
N PRO A 534 5.13 23.51 6.33
CA PRO A 534 6.46 23.69 6.88
C PRO A 534 6.75 25.14 7.28
N THR A 535 7.34 25.35 8.46
CA THR A 535 7.73 26.70 8.90
C THR A 535 8.93 27.21 8.11
N LEU A 536 9.08 28.54 7.97
CA LEU A 536 10.28 29.13 7.36
C LEU A 536 11.58 28.66 8.05
N ALA A 537 11.55 28.57 9.39
CA ALA A 537 12.67 28.07 10.18
C ALA A 537 13.02 26.62 9.82
N LYS A 538 12.02 25.75 9.65
CA LYS A 538 12.23 24.36 9.24
C LYS A 538 12.83 24.25 7.83
N LEU A 539 12.38 25.08 6.89
CA LEU A 539 12.95 25.10 5.53
C LEU A 539 14.41 25.55 5.51
N GLN A 540 14.74 26.56 6.33
CA GLN A 540 16.11 27.04 6.49
C GLN A 540 17.02 25.99 7.14
N ASP A 541 16.54 25.33 8.21
CA ASP A 541 17.25 24.23 8.88
C ASP A 541 17.58 23.07 7.92
N LEU A 542 16.65 22.73 7.04
CA LEU A 542 16.84 21.69 6.02
C LEU A 542 17.66 22.12 4.80
N GLY A 543 17.98 23.41 4.68
CA GLY A 543 18.68 24.00 3.52
C GLY A 543 17.88 23.94 2.22
N ILE A 544 16.55 24.08 2.30
CA ILE A 544 15.63 24.11 1.15
C ILE A 544 14.81 25.40 1.07
N ASP A 545 15.27 26.45 1.73
CA ASP A 545 14.73 27.81 1.70
C ASP A 545 15.04 28.56 0.38
N LEU A 546 14.97 27.83 -0.75
CA LEU A 546 15.09 28.42 -2.08
C LEU A 546 13.98 29.46 -2.30
N PRO A 547 14.23 30.57 -3.02
CA PRO A 547 13.23 31.62 -3.24
C PRO A 547 11.89 31.10 -3.77
N GLU A 548 11.91 30.09 -4.64
CA GLU A 548 10.70 29.47 -5.21
C GLU A 548 9.92 28.64 -4.18
N VAL A 549 10.61 27.99 -3.23
CA VAL A 549 9.99 27.24 -2.13
C VAL A 549 9.37 28.22 -1.14
N LEU A 550 10.11 29.27 -0.77
CA LEU A 550 9.62 30.32 0.13
C LEU A 550 8.40 31.02 -0.43
N ALA A 551 8.36 31.31 -1.73
CA ALA A 551 7.22 31.95 -2.39
C ALA A 551 5.92 31.12 -2.27
N VAL A 552 6.01 29.79 -2.25
CA VAL A 552 4.84 28.91 -2.05
C VAL A 552 4.37 28.93 -0.60
N VAL A 553 5.31 28.96 0.35
CA VAL A 553 5.03 28.74 1.78
C VAL A 553 4.67 30.03 2.53
N GLN A 554 5.27 31.17 2.17
CA GLN A 554 5.07 32.46 2.83
C GLN A 554 3.61 32.88 3.01
N PRO A 555 2.70 32.71 2.03
CA PRO A 555 1.29 33.06 2.19
C PRO A 555 0.58 32.31 3.34
N TYR A 556 1.13 31.17 3.76
CA TYR A 556 0.54 30.28 4.76
C TYR A 556 1.23 30.36 6.14
N GLN A 557 2.19 31.28 6.33
CA GLN A 557 2.94 31.41 7.59
C GLN A 557 2.23 32.28 8.64
N ALA A 558 1.26 33.08 8.23
CA ALA A 558 0.52 34.00 9.10
C ALA A 558 -0.78 33.41 9.67
N ALA A 559 -1.01 32.10 9.48
CA ALA A 559 -2.21 31.38 9.89
C ALA A 559 -2.00 30.57 11.17
#